data_AF-A0A3N4ND09-F1
#
_entry.id   AF-A0A3N4ND09-F1
#
_cell.length_a   1.000
_cell.length_b   1.000
_cell.length_c   1.000
_cell.angle_alpha   90.00
_cell.angle_beta   90.00
_cell.angle_gamma   90.00
#
_symmetry.space_group_name_H-M   'P 1'
#
loop_
_entity.id
_entity.type
_entity.pdbx_description
1 polymer ?
#
loop_
_entity_poly.entity_id
_entity_poly.type
_entity_poly.pdbx_seq_one_letter_code
_entity_poly.pdbx_strand_id
1 'polypeptide(L)'
;MKQAFMILATLALSACAAFSGREYSVNAYNAQGKQLNKKFELDSNKAGIQMARQSLCQSYPNATIRVYNNITRMEVKEFSPYSCRYKR
;
A
#
# COMPACT_ATOMS: atom_id res chain seq x y z
N MET A 1 -4.09 41.88 12.26
CA MET A 1 -3.45 41.25 11.07
C MET A 1 -2.38 40.22 11.41
N LYS A 2 -1.56 40.38 12.47
CA LYS A 2 -0.50 39.42 12.84
C LYS A 2 -0.99 38.02 13.25
N GLN A 3 -2.15 37.91 13.90
CA GLN A 3 -2.66 36.61 14.37
C GLN A 3 -3.24 35.72 13.25
N ALA A 4 -3.82 36.31 12.20
CA ALA A 4 -4.32 35.53 11.06
C ALA A 4 -3.19 34.79 10.32
N PHE A 5 -1.99 35.38 10.29
CA PHE A 5 -0.83 34.79 9.63
C PHE A 5 -0.28 33.56 10.37
N MET A 6 -0.35 33.55 11.71
CA MET A 6 0.06 32.39 12.53
C MET A 6 -0.90 31.20 12.36
N ILE A 7 -2.20 31.46 12.25
CA ILE A 7 -3.22 30.40 12.08
C ILE A 7 -3.06 29.74 10.71
N LEU A 8 -2.82 30.52 9.65
CA LEU A 8 -2.63 30.00 8.30
C LEU A 8 -1.37 29.12 8.17
N ALA A 9 -0.30 29.47 8.88
CA ALA A 9 0.94 28.68 8.90
C ALA A 9 0.76 27.31 9.58
N THR A 10 -0.04 27.23 10.65
CA THR A 10 -0.30 25.95 11.34
C THR A 10 -1.17 24.98 10.55
N LEU A 11 -2.08 25.49 9.70
CA LEU A 11 -2.91 24.66 8.81
C LEU A 11 -2.10 24.02 7.67
N ALA A 12 -1.01 24.65 7.23
CA ALA A 12 -0.17 24.11 6.16
C ALA A 12 0.69 22.91 6.61
N LEU A 13 1.06 22.82 7.90
CA LEU A 13 1.92 21.73 8.41
C LEU A 13 1.16 20.41 8.63
N SER A 14 -0.15 20.44 8.87
CA SER A 14 -0.93 19.22 9.12
C SER A 14 -1.15 18.36 7.87
N ALA A 15 -1.00 18.93 6.68
CA ALA A 15 -1.21 18.22 5.42
C ALA A 15 -0.10 17.19 5.09
N CYS A 16 1.14 17.39 5.57
CA CYS A 16 2.23 16.44 5.33
C CYS A 16 2.14 15.16 6.20
N ALA A 17 1.59 15.26 7.41
CA ALA A 17 1.50 14.13 8.33
C ALA A 17 0.52 13.03 7.84
N ALA A 18 -0.42 13.38 6.96
CA ALA A 18 -1.38 12.42 6.40
C ALA A 18 -0.74 11.46 5.36
N PHE A 19 0.41 11.82 4.77
CA PHE A 19 1.09 11.01 3.75
C PHE A 19 2.31 10.24 4.26
N SER A 20 2.86 10.64 5.42
CA SER A 20 3.98 9.93 6.04
C SER A 20 3.53 8.54 6.50
N GLY A 21 4.00 7.48 5.84
CA GLY A 21 3.83 6.09 6.31
C GLY A 21 2.87 5.20 5.53
N ARG A 22 2.42 5.60 4.32
CA ARG A 22 1.54 4.74 3.51
C ARG A 22 1.92 4.76 2.03
N GLU A 23 3.20 4.66 1.73
CA GLU A 23 3.69 4.77 0.35
C GLU A 23 3.28 3.57 -0.50
N TYR A 24 3.21 2.37 0.07
CA TYR A 24 2.94 1.15 -0.66
C TYR A 24 1.65 0.47 -0.19
N SER A 25 0.98 -0.23 -1.09
CA SER A 25 -0.09 -1.17 -0.74
C SER A 25 0.09 -2.52 -1.41
N VAL A 26 -0.23 -3.58 -0.68
CA VAL A 26 -0.14 -4.97 -1.15
C VAL A 26 -1.54 -5.58 -1.18
N ASN A 27 -1.99 -5.95 -2.37
CA ASN A 27 -3.36 -6.39 -2.60
C ASN A 27 -3.39 -7.76 -3.29
N ALA A 28 -4.24 -8.65 -2.79
CA ALA A 28 -4.52 -9.97 -3.33
C ALA A 28 -5.79 -9.91 -4.19
N TYR A 29 -5.72 -10.46 -5.40
CA TYR A 29 -6.83 -10.52 -6.33
C TYR A 29 -7.15 -11.97 -6.71
N ASN A 30 -8.43 -12.29 -6.90
CA ASN A 30 -8.82 -13.57 -7.49
C ASN A 30 -8.69 -13.54 -9.03
N ALA A 31 -9.00 -14.68 -9.68
CA ALA A 31 -8.96 -14.80 -11.14
C ALA A 31 -9.92 -13.84 -11.89
N GLN A 32 -10.97 -13.36 -11.22
CA GLN A 32 -11.94 -12.40 -11.76
C GLN A 32 -11.49 -10.94 -11.57
N GLY A 33 -10.33 -10.70 -10.95
CA GLY A 33 -9.86 -9.36 -10.61
C GLY A 33 -10.52 -8.75 -9.39
N LYS A 34 -11.30 -9.51 -8.60
CA LYS A 34 -11.87 -9.04 -7.33
C LYS A 34 -10.79 -9.06 -6.26
N GLN A 35 -10.64 -7.95 -5.55
CA GLN A 35 -9.76 -7.85 -4.39
C GLN A 35 -10.29 -8.72 -3.23
N LEU A 36 -9.40 -9.51 -2.62
CA LEU A 36 -9.71 -10.47 -1.58
C LEU A 36 -9.43 -9.94 -0.17
N ASN A 37 -8.36 -9.17 0.00
CA ASN A 37 -7.98 -8.57 1.28
C ASN A 37 -8.46 -7.12 1.40
N LYS A 38 -8.59 -6.62 2.64
CA LYS A 38 -8.61 -5.18 2.88
C LYS A 38 -7.24 -4.59 2.52
N LYS A 39 -7.22 -3.36 2.01
CA LYS A 39 -5.99 -2.67 1.58
C LYS A 39 -4.96 -2.71 2.72
N PHE A 40 -3.84 -3.41 2.48
CA PHE A 40 -2.73 -3.48 3.43
C PHE A 40 -1.73 -2.38 3.06
N GLU A 41 -1.75 -1.29 3.83
CA GLU A 41 -0.86 -0.16 3.61
C GLU A 41 0.43 -0.36 4.41
N LEU A 42 1.55 -0.17 3.74
CA LEU A 42 2.87 -0.28 4.30
C LEU A 42 3.50 1.10 4.39
N ASP A 43 4.29 1.28 5.44
CA ASP A 43 5.20 2.40 5.58
C ASP A 43 6.09 2.56 4.34
N SER A 44 6.74 3.71 4.23
CA SER A 44 7.59 4.05 3.08
C SER A 44 8.75 3.09 2.81
N ASN A 45 8.99 2.10 3.69
CA ASN A 45 9.98 1.07 3.43
C ASN A 45 9.41 -0.08 2.58
N LYS A 46 10.20 -0.51 1.59
CA LYS A 46 9.87 -1.69 0.77
C LYS A 46 10.02 -3.02 1.52
N ALA A 47 10.66 -3.01 2.69
CA ALA A 47 11.02 -4.22 3.44
C ALA A 47 9.80 -5.05 3.86
N GLY A 48 8.68 -4.39 4.20
CA GLY A 48 7.43 -5.09 4.57
C GLY A 48 6.71 -5.80 3.42
N ILE A 49 7.02 -5.48 2.16
CA ILE A 49 6.27 -5.96 0.98
C ILE A 49 6.38 -7.48 0.84
N GLN A 50 7.57 -8.03 1.06
CA GLN A 50 7.78 -9.48 0.90
C GLN A 50 7.08 -10.27 1.99
N MET A 51 7.09 -9.79 3.23
CA MET A 51 6.36 -10.40 4.34
C MET A 51 4.85 -10.35 4.09
N ALA A 52 4.33 -9.20 3.64
CA ALA A 52 2.92 -9.06 3.28
C ALA A 52 2.52 -10.03 2.15
N ARG A 53 3.36 -10.20 1.12
CA ARG A 53 3.13 -11.17 0.04
C ARG A 53 3.04 -12.61 0.58
N GLN A 54 3.97 -13.01 1.44
CA GLN A 54 3.98 -14.35 2.02
C GLN A 54 2.72 -14.60 2.86
N SER A 55 2.38 -13.68 3.75
CA SER A 55 1.17 -13.78 4.58
C SER A 55 -0.10 -13.85 3.73
N LEU A 56 -0.21 -13.02 2.70
CA LEU A 56 -1.36 -13.04 1.78
C LEU A 56 -1.43 -14.35 0.99
N CYS A 57 -0.32 -14.91 0.54
CA CYS A 57 -0.34 -16.20 -0.15
C CYS A 57 -0.68 -17.38 0.77
N GLN A 58 -0.36 -17.30 2.06
CA GLN A 58 -0.82 -18.29 3.03
C GLN A 58 -2.34 -18.21 3.24
N SER A 59 -2.91 -17.01 3.30
CA SER A 59 -4.36 -16.81 3.45
C SER A 59 -5.16 -17.04 2.15
N TYR A 60 -4.56 -16.73 1.00
CA TYR A 60 -5.21 -16.76 -0.31
C TYR A 60 -4.31 -17.49 -1.34
N PRO A 61 -4.27 -18.83 -1.31
CA PRO A 61 -3.27 -19.62 -2.03
C PRO A 61 -3.38 -19.59 -3.56
N ASN A 62 -4.51 -19.12 -4.09
CA ASN A 62 -4.77 -18.98 -5.53
C ASN A 62 -4.89 -17.52 -5.97
N ALA A 63 -4.46 -16.57 -5.12
CA ALA A 63 -4.51 -15.15 -5.45
C ALA A 63 -3.35 -14.70 -6.33
N THR A 64 -3.56 -13.62 -7.06
CA THR A 64 -2.48 -12.83 -7.67
C THR A 64 -2.23 -11.61 -6.79
N ILE A 65 -1.02 -11.48 -6.27
CA ILE A 65 -0.61 -10.33 -5.45
C ILE A 65 -0.08 -9.22 -6.38
N ARG A 66 -0.54 -8.00 -6.17
CA ARG A 66 -0.04 -6.78 -6.83
C ARG A 66 0.36 -5.75 -5.80
N VAL A 67 1.37 -4.95 -6.14
CA VAL A 67 1.91 -3.91 -5.26
C VAL A 67 1.75 -2.56 -5.94
N TYR A 68 1.13 -1.61 -5.26
CA TYR A 68 0.92 -0.26 -5.79
C TYR A 68 1.63 0.77 -4.93
N ASN A 69 2.23 1.77 -5.57
CA ASN A 69 2.64 2.99 -4.90
C ASN A 69 1.40 3.89 -4.75
N ASN A 70 1.03 4.23 -3.52
CA ASN A 70 -0.16 5.01 -3.20
C ASN A 70 0.00 6.50 -3.56
N ILE A 71 1.22 7.00 -3.69
CA ILE A 71 1.53 8.37 -4.11
C ILE A 71 1.30 8.50 -5.62
N THR A 72 1.96 7.65 -6.41
CA THR A 72 1.87 7.70 -7.88
C THR A 72 0.66 6.98 -8.45
N ARG A 73 -0.03 6.17 -7.63
CA ARG A 73 -1.13 5.27 -8.03
C ARG A 73 -0.72 4.24 -9.09
N MET A 74 0.57 4.00 -9.27
CA MET A 74 1.11 3.06 -10.24
C MET A 74 1.50 1.73 -9.60
N GLU A 75 1.42 0.67 -10.39
CA GLU A 75 1.93 -0.64 -10.00
C GLU A 75 3.47 -0.61 -9.95
N VAL A 76 4.04 -1.17 -8.87
CA VAL A 76 5.48 -1.19 -8.64
C VAL A 76 6.08 -2.38 -9.39
N LYS A 77 6.65 -2.13 -10.56
CA LYS A 77 7.15 -3.17 -11.48
C LYS A 77 8.20 -4.11 -10.86
N GLU A 78 9.00 -3.62 -9.91
CA GLU A 78 9.98 -4.41 -9.15
C GLU A 78 9.33 -5.60 -8.42
N PHE A 79 8.06 -5.44 -8.01
CA PHE A 79 7.27 -6.47 -7.35
C PHE A 79 6.19 -7.04 -8.27
N SER A 80 6.50 -7.19 -9.57
CA SER A 80 5.68 -7.78 -10.64
C SER A 80 4.63 -8.78 -10.12
N PRO A 81 3.39 -8.76 -10.68
CA PRO A 81 2.28 -9.59 -10.21
C PRO A 81 2.72 -11.00 -9.84
N TYR A 82 2.49 -11.37 -8.59
CA TYR A 82 2.92 -12.66 -8.08
C TYR A 82 1.72 -13.58 -7.90
N SER A 83 1.64 -14.62 -8.72
CA SER A 83 0.68 -15.70 -8.51
C SER A 83 1.10 -16.54 -7.31
N CYS A 84 0.30 -16.48 -6.25
CA CYS A 84 0.39 -17.44 -5.16
C CYS A 84 0.17 -18.85 -5.73
N ARG A 85 0.88 -19.82 -5.17
CA ARG A 85 0.68 -21.23 -5.45
C ARG A 85 0.42 -21.93 -4.14
N TYR A 86 -0.65 -22.72 -4.09
CA TYR A 86 -0.84 -23.68 -3.01
C TYR A 86 0.36 -24.64 -2.99
N LYS A 87 1.22 -24.53 -1.99
CA LYS A 87 2.19 -25.59 -1.69
C LYS A 87 1.40 -26.68 -0.95
N ARG A 88 1.11 -27.77 -1.65
CA ARG A 88 0.57 -29.00 -1.06
C ARG A 88 1.56 -29.60 -0.08
#